data_AF-U6DDN3-F1
#
_entry.id   AF-U6DDN3-F1
#
_cell.length_a   1.000
_cell.length_b   1.000
_cell.length_c   1.000
_cell.angle_alpha   90.00
_cell.angle_beta   90.00
_cell.angle_gamma   90.00
#
_symmetry.space_group_name_H-M   'P 1'
#
loop_
_entity.id
_entity.type
_entity.pdbx_description
1 polymer ?
#
loop_
_entity_poly.entity_id
_entity_poly.type
_entity_poly.pdbx_seq_one_letter_code
_entity_poly.pdbx_strand_id
1 'polypeptide(L)'
;AGARPEVEALDASLEDLLTRVDEFVGMLDMLRGDSSHVVSEGVPRIYAKAAEMRRGYSRIDRLEAFVGMIGARVARMEEQVARAEAELGAFPSAFRKLLHTISVPSLFSKAPSGRPQQSGYEPPVLFRTEDHFPCCSETPQS
;
A
#
# COMPACT_ATOMS: atom_id res chain seq x y z
N ALA A 1 -40.95 16.72 -71.98
CA ALA A 1 -40.15 15.48 -72.03
C ALA A 1 -40.11 14.93 -70.62
N GLY A 2 -40.82 13.84 -70.33
CA GLY A 2 -40.79 13.21 -69.01
C GLY A 2 -39.46 12.49 -68.82
N ALA A 3 -38.86 12.62 -67.64
CA ALA A 3 -37.68 11.85 -67.28
C ALA A 3 -37.97 10.34 -67.40
N ARG A 4 -36.98 9.57 -67.83
CA ARG A 4 -37.12 8.12 -67.95
C ARG A 4 -37.12 7.53 -66.53
N PRO A 5 -38.02 6.60 -66.18
CA PRO A 5 -38.16 6.07 -64.81
C PRO A 5 -36.87 5.41 -64.27
N GLU A 6 -36.01 4.93 -65.15
CA GLU A 6 -34.68 4.40 -64.81
C GLU A 6 -33.73 5.47 -64.25
N VAL A 7 -33.84 6.71 -64.75
CA VAL A 7 -33.04 7.86 -64.29
C VAL A 7 -33.48 8.29 -62.89
N GLU A 8 -34.80 8.34 -62.65
CA GLU A 8 -35.35 8.68 -61.34
C GLU A 8 -35.01 7.63 -60.27
N ALA A 9 -35.01 6.34 -60.64
CA ALA A 9 -34.59 5.27 -59.74
C ALA A 9 -33.09 5.34 -59.40
N LEU A 10 -32.25 5.71 -60.38
CA LEU A 10 -30.82 5.92 -60.15
C LEU A 10 -30.58 7.13 -59.23
N ASP A 11 -31.26 8.25 -59.47
CA ASP A 11 -31.17 9.45 -58.63
C ASP A 11 -31.56 9.13 -57.19
N ALA A 12 -32.68 8.43 -56.98
CA ALA A 12 -33.09 8.00 -55.64
C ALA A 12 -32.06 7.08 -54.96
N SER A 13 -31.41 6.19 -55.72
CA SER A 13 -30.35 5.33 -55.17
C SER A 13 -29.08 6.11 -54.81
N LEU A 14 -28.77 7.17 -55.54
CA LEU A 14 -27.63 8.04 -55.26
C LEU A 14 -27.88 8.85 -53.99
N GLU A 15 -29.08 9.41 -53.83
CA GLU A 15 -29.46 10.14 -52.61
C GLU A 15 -29.43 9.23 -51.35
N ASP A 16 -29.90 7.98 -51.45
CA ASP A 16 -29.77 7.00 -50.35
C ASP A 16 -28.30 6.71 -50.04
N LEU A 17 -27.45 6.55 -51.07
CA LEU A 17 -26.02 6.32 -50.87
C LEU A 17 -25.31 7.52 -50.24
N LEU A 18 -25.63 8.74 -50.68
CA LEU A 18 -25.09 9.98 -50.11
C LEU A 18 -25.48 10.11 -48.64
N THR A 19 -26.75 9.82 -48.30
CA THR A 19 -27.23 9.80 -46.91
C THR A 19 -26.44 8.80 -46.07
N ARG A 20 -26.22 7.58 -46.57
CA ARG A 20 -25.42 6.57 -45.86
C ARG A 20 -23.98 7.00 -45.65
N VAL A 21 -23.37 7.67 -46.63
CA VAL A 21 -22.01 8.19 -46.49
C VAL A 21 -21.93 9.22 -45.37
N ASP A 22 -22.90 10.13 -45.27
CA ASP A 22 -22.96 11.12 -44.18
C ASP A 22 -23.11 10.45 -42.81
N GLU A 23 -23.92 9.39 -42.71
CA GLU A 23 -24.03 8.58 -41.49
C GLU A 23 -22.69 7.90 -41.13
N PHE A 24 -21.97 7.34 -42.11
CA PHE A 24 -20.66 6.74 -41.89
C PHE A 24 -19.63 7.77 -41.41
N VAL A 25 -19.65 8.98 -41.97
CA VAL A 25 -18.78 10.08 -41.52
C VAL A 25 -19.10 10.41 -40.06
N GLY A 26 -20.38 10.54 -39.71
CA GLY A 26 -20.80 10.77 -38.32
C GLY A 26 -20.32 9.68 -37.36
N MET A 27 -20.42 8.41 -37.75
CA MET A 27 -19.91 7.29 -36.95
C MET A 27 -18.38 7.31 -36.80
N LEU A 28 -17.64 7.67 -37.86
CA LEU A 28 -16.19 7.79 -37.80
C LEU A 28 -15.74 8.92 -36.89
N ASP A 29 -16.43 10.06 -36.91
CA ASP A 29 -16.13 11.19 -36.03
C ASP A 29 -16.37 10.83 -34.57
N MET A 30 -17.46 10.13 -34.27
CA MET A 30 -17.72 9.60 -32.92
C MET A 30 -16.60 8.65 -32.47
N LEU A 31 -16.24 7.66 -33.30
CA LEU A 31 -15.19 6.69 -32.98
C LEU A 31 -13.82 7.36 -32.77
N ARG A 32 -13.51 8.37 -33.59
CA ARG A 32 -12.29 9.17 -33.47
C ARG A 32 -12.29 9.98 -32.18
N GLY A 33 -13.42 10.57 -31.82
CA GLY A 33 -13.62 11.28 -30.55
C GLY A 33 -13.38 10.36 -29.35
N ASP A 34 -14.01 9.19 -29.34
CA ASP A 34 -13.85 8.20 -28.28
C ASP A 34 -12.41 7.71 -28.15
N SER A 35 -11.78 7.39 -29.28
CA SER A 35 -10.37 6.98 -29.32
C SER A 35 -9.45 8.07 -28.79
N SER A 36 -9.70 9.33 -29.20
CA SER A 36 -8.96 10.48 -28.70
C SER A 36 -9.12 10.63 -27.19
N HIS A 37 -10.34 10.52 -26.66
CA HIS A 37 -10.62 10.64 -25.23
C HIS A 37 -9.96 9.52 -24.41
N VAL A 38 -9.99 8.27 -24.90
CA VAL A 38 -9.30 7.15 -24.23
C VAL A 38 -7.80 7.41 -24.15
N VAL A 39 -7.19 7.91 -25.23
CA VAL A 39 -5.74 8.16 -25.28
C VAL A 39 -5.37 9.41 -24.47
N SER A 40 -6.16 10.48 -24.52
CA SER A 40 -5.86 11.74 -23.85
C SER A 40 -6.18 11.73 -22.35
N GLU A 41 -7.20 10.99 -21.92
CA GLU A 41 -7.66 11.00 -20.53
C GLU A 41 -7.60 9.61 -19.88
N GLY A 42 -8.12 8.59 -20.57
CA GLY A 42 -8.22 7.23 -20.03
C GLY A 42 -6.85 6.65 -19.67
N VAL A 43 -5.92 6.62 -20.63
CA VAL A 43 -4.57 6.05 -20.45
C VAL A 43 -3.79 6.80 -19.34
N PRO A 44 -3.70 8.14 -19.34
CA PRO A 44 -3.03 8.87 -18.26
C PRO A 44 -3.65 8.61 -16.88
N ARG A 45 -4.97 8.52 -16.79
CA ARG A 45 -5.67 8.26 -15.53
C ARG A 45 -5.37 6.85 -15.00
N ILE A 46 -5.34 5.84 -15.86
CA ILE A 46 -4.91 4.48 -15.49
C ILE A 46 -3.47 4.49 -15.01
N TYR A 47 -2.57 5.17 -15.72
CA TYR A 47 -1.16 5.26 -15.31
C TYR A 47 -1.00 5.95 -13.95
N ALA A 48 -1.72 7.05 -13.72
CA ALA A 48 -1.72 7.76 -12.44
C ALA A 48 -2.20 6.84 -11.30
N LYS A 49 -3.26 6.07 -11.51
CA LYS A 49 -3.74 5.10 -10.53
C LYS A 49 -2.76 3.95 -10.29
N ALA A 50 -2.12 3.43 -11.34
CA ALA A 50 -1.06 2.44 -11.20
C ALA A 50 0.15 2.99 -10.41
N ALA A 51 0.49 4.27 -10.59
CA ALA A 51 1.54 4.94 -9.82
C ALA A 51 1.15 5.11 -8.34
N GLU A 52 -0.11 5.38 -8.04
CA GLU A 52 -0.64 5.42 -6.67
C GLU A 52 -0.56 4.04 -6.01
N MET A 53 -0.96 2.98 -6.72
CA MET A 53 -0.85 1.59 -6.23
C MET A 53 0.59 1.21 -5.89
N ARG A 54 1.58 1.62 -6.69
CA ARG A 54 3.01 1.42 -6.38
C ARG A 54 3.41 1.98 -5.02
N ARG A 55 2.87 3.14 -4.63
CA ARG A 55 3.13 3.72 -3.30
C ARG A 55 2.52 2.86 -2.19
N GLY A 56 1.35 2.28 -2.44
CA GLY A 56 0.71 1.32 -1.54
C GLY A 56 1.58 0.07 -1.33
N TYR A 57 2.03 -0.56 -2.42
CA TYR A 57 2.93 -1.71 -2.35
C TYR A 57 4.23 -1.40 -1.62
N SER A 58 4.87 -0.26 -1.88
CA SER A 58 6.07 0.13 -1.14
C SER A 58 5.85 0.30 0.37
N ARG A 59 4.63 0.67 0.81
CA ARG A 59 4.30 0.71 2.24
C ARG A 59 4.16 -0.71 2.82
N ILE A 60 3.58 -1.63 2.05
CA ILE A 60 3.46 -3.04 2.42
C ILE A 60 4.84 -3.67 2.56
N ASP A 61 5.73 -3.46 1.58
CA ASP A 61 7.10 -4.01 1.60
C ASP A 61 7.89 -3.53 2.83
N ARG A 62 7.74 -2.25 3.20
CA ARG A 62 8.37 -1.69 4.40
C ARG A 62 7.83 -2.33 5.67
N LEU A 63 6.52 -2.56 5.74
CA LEU A 63 5.90 -3.21 6.88
C LEU A 63 6.36 -4.68 7.00
N GLU A 64 6.47 -5.40 5.88
CA GLU A 64 6.97 -6.76 5.86
C GLU A 64 8.42 -6.84 6.35
N ALA A 65 9.30 -5.99 5.83
CA ALA A 65 10.70 -5.91 6.29
C ALA A 65 10.79 -5.59 7.79
N PHE A 66 9.92 -4.71 8.27
CA PHE A 66 9.83 -4.35 9.67
C PHE A 66 9.38 -5.52 10.57
N VAL A 67 8.33 -6.24 10.18
CA VAL A 67 7.86 -7.44 10.89
C VAL A 67 8.95 -8.51 10.90
N GLY A 68 9.64 -8.72 9.78
CA GLY A 68 10.77 -9.64 9.70
C GLY A 68 11.91 -9.26 10.66
N MET A 69 12.23 -7.97 10.76
CA MET A 69 13.23 -7.48 11.72
C MET A 69 12.82 -7.76 13.17
N ILE A 70 11.56 -7.49 13.55
CA ILE A 70 11.06 -7.79 14.89
C ILE A 70 11.11 -9.28 15.17
N GLY A 71 10.67 -10.12 14.22
CA GLY A 71 10.73 -11.57 14.34
C GLY A 71 12.15 -12.07 14.63
N ALA A 72 13.16 -11.56 13.92
CA ALA A 72 14.55 -11.90 14.17
C ALA A 72 15.04 -11.45 15.55
N ARG A 73 14.63 -10.26 16.02
CA ARG A 73 14.98 -9.76 17.36
C ARG A 73 14.36 -10.61 18.47
N VAL A 74 13.09 -11.01 18.31
CA VAL A 74 12.38 -11.88 19.27
C VAL A 74 13.03 -13.26 19.31
N ALA A 75 13.32 -13.88 18.16
CA ALA A 75 14.00 -15.17 18.11
C ALA A 75 15.36 -15.15 18.82
N ARG A 76 16.15 -14.07 18.63
CA ARG A 76 17.41 -13.89 19.35
C ARG A 76 17.21 -13.75 20.86
N MET A 77 16.18 -13.01 21.28
CA MET A 77 15.84 -12.86 22.70
C MET A 77 15.42 -14.20 23.32
N GLU A 78 14.58 -14.98 22.63
CA GLU A 78 14.18 -16.33 23.05
C GLU A 78 15.38 -17.25 23.23
N GLU A 79 16.34 -17.23 22.29
CA GLU A 79 17.57 -18.01 22.40
C GLU A 79 18.43 -17.58 23.60
N GLN A 80 18.57 -16.27 23.85
CA GLN A 80 19.30 -15.76 25.01
C GLN A 80 18.64 -16.18 26.33
N VAL A 81 17.31 -16.13 26.41
CA VAL A 81 16.55 -16.59 27.58
C VAL A 81 16.74 -18.10 27.78
N ALA A 82 16.65 -18.89 26.73
CA ALA A 82 16.84 -20.34 26.81
C ALA A 82 18.26 -20.71 27.29
N ARG A 83 19.30 -20.00 26.81
CA ARG A 83 20.68 -20.19 27.29
C ARG A 83 20.81 -19.81 28.77
N ALA A 84 20.24 -18.69 29.19
CA ALA A 84 20.25 -18.29 30.59
C ALA A 84 19.50 -19.29 31.50
N GLU A 85 18.36 -19.82 31.06
CA GLU A 85 17.61 -20.87 31.78
C GLU A 85 18.43 -22.16 31.92
N ALA A 86 19.22 -22.53 30.91
CA ALA A 86 20.09 -23.71 30.93
C ALA A 86 21.31 -23.52 31.85
N GLU A 87 21.91 -22.32 31.87
CA GLU A 87 23.12 -22.02 32.65
C GLU A 87 22.83 -21.76 34.15
N LEU A 88 21.70 -21.14 34.48
CA LEU A 88 21.34 -20.78 35.86
C LEU A 88 20.33 -21.74 36.53
N GLY A 89 19.81 -22.73 35.80
CA GLY A 89 18.65 -23.51 36.22
C GLY A 89 17.34 -22.73 36.04
N ALA A 90 16.24 -23.46 35.80
CA ALA A 90 14.96 -22.93 35.32
C ALA A 90 14.58 -21.56 35.93
N PHE A 91 14.57 -20.53 35.08
CA PHE A 91 14.24 -19.17 35.50
C PHE A 91 12.77 -19.12 35.96
N PRO A 92 12.43 -18.33 37.00
CA PRO A 92 11.09 -18.39 37.59
C PRO A 92 10.01 -18.03 36.57
N SER A 93 9.02 -18.92 36.41
CA SER A 93 7.77 -18.76 35.63
C SER A 93 7.11 -17.38 35.72
N ALA A 94 7.43 -16.60 36.76
CA ALA A 94 7.04 -15.20 36.95
C ALA A 94 7.42 -14.28 35.78
N PHE A 95 8.56 -14.47 35.10
CA PHE A 95 8.94 -13.58 33.98
C PHE A 95 8.09 -13.79 32.73
N ARG A 96 7.69 -15.04 32.44
CA ARG A 96 6.69 -15.32 31.38
C ARG A 96 5.36 -14.64 31.69
N LYS A 97 4.93 -14.69 32.96
CA LYS A 97 3.70 -14.01 33.41
C LYS A 97 3.80 -12.49 33.29
N LEU A 98 4.96 -11.90 33.58
CA LEU A 98 5.22 -10.47 33.45
C LEU A 98 5.17 -10.00 31.99
N LEU A 99 5.73 -10.78 31.04
CA LEU A 99 5.64 -10.45 29.61
C LEU A 99 4.22 -10.54 29.07
N HIS A 100 3.40 -11.47 29.56
CA HIS A 100 1.97 -11.53 29.25
C HIS A 100 1.13 -10.40 29.89
N THR A 101 1.68 -9.66 30.85
CA THR A 101 0.99 -8.53 31.52
C THR A 101 1.42 -7.16 31.01
N ILE A 102 2.27 -7.08 29.97
CA ILE A 102 2.56 -5.82 29.28
C ILE A 102 1.40 -5.50 28.32
N SER A 103 0.22 -5.28 28.90
CA SER A 103 -0.71 -4.28 28.40
C SER A 103 -0.48 -3.02 29.24
N VAL A 104 -0.35 -1.89 28.56
CA VAL A 104 0.15 -0.60 29.07
C VAL A 104 -0.62 -0.15 30.32
N PRO A 105 0.05 0.39 31.36
CA PRO A 105 -0.06 1.84 31.56
C PRO A 105 1.23 2.53 32.02
N SER A 106 1.13 3.86 31.93
CA SER A 106 2.14 4.89 32.05
C SER A 106 2.59 5.21 33.49
N LEU A 107 3.79 5.80 33.59
CA LEU A 107 4.27 6.79 34.57
C LEU A 107 4.75 6.32 35.97
N PHE A 108 6.09 6.28 36.09
CA PHE A 108 6.97 6.68 37.20
C PHE A 108 6.55 6.44 38.67
N SER A 109 7.40 5.73 39.42
CA SER A 109 8.39 6.34 40.33
C SER A 109 9.07 5.32 41.25
N LYS A 110 10.29 5.70 41.68
CA LYS A 110 11.00 5.27 42.90
C LYS A 110 11.99 4.10 42.78
N ALA A 111 13.27 4.47 42.95
CA ALA A 111 14.41 3.57 43.08
C ALA A 111 14.41 2.82 44.43
N PRO A 112 15.05 1.64 44.47
CA PRO A 112 15.84 1.27 45.64
C PRO A 112 17.28 0.85 45.27
N SER A 113 18.16 1.18 46.23
CA SER A 113 19.58 0.87 46.31
C SER A 113 19.84 -0.62 46.63
N GLY A 114 20.91 -1.19 46.08
CA GLY A 114 21.54 -2.42 46.60
C GLY A 114 22.25 -3.27 45.54
N ARG A 115 23.59 -3.26 45.53
CA ARG A 115 24.49 -4.11 44.70
C ARG A 115 24.49 -5.57 45.19
N PRO A 116 24.81 -6.58 44.34
CA PRO A 116 26.22 -6.92 44.10
C PRO A 116 26.56 -7.11 42.62
N GLN A 117 27.87 -7.03 42.31
CA GLN A 117 28.46 -7.13 40.98
C GLN A 117 27.92 -8.33 40.18
N GLN A 118 27.10 -8.03 39.17
CA GLN A 118 26.84 -8.92 38.06
C GLN A 118 27.74 -8.47 36.91
N SER A 119 28.39 -9.42 36.24
CA SER A 119 28.96 -9.22 34.92
C SER A 119 28.00 -8.37 34.10
N GLY A 120 28.50 -7.25 33.57
CA GLY A 120 27.68 -6.13 33.11
C GLY A 120 26.51 -6.61 32.24
N TYR A 121 25.30 -6.53 32.80
CA TYR A 121 24.06 -6.67 32.05
C TYR A 121 24.06 -5.57 30.98
N GLU A 122 24.23 -5.95 29.72
CA GLU A 122 24.00 -5.05 28.59
C GLU A 122 22.49 -5.08 28.30
N PRO A 123 21.76 -3.97 28.53
CA PRO A 123 20.33 -3.93 28.26
C PRO A 123 20.08 -4.21 26.78
N PRO A 124 19.14 -5.09 26.42
CA PRO A 124 18.72 -5.25 25.05
C PRO A 124 18.27 -3.90 24.48
N VAL A 125 18.72 -3.56 23.28
CA VAL A 125 18.26 -2.36 22.59
C VAL A 125 16.76 -2.48 22.36
N LEU A 126 16.00 -1.71 23.14
CA LEU A 126 14.55 -1.74 23.11
C LEU A 126 14.08 -1.17 21.77
N PHE A 127 13.11 -1.86 21.18
CA PHE A 127 12.47 -1.43 19.96
C PHE A 127 11.62 -0.18 20.22
N ARG A 128 11.88 0.89 19.46
CA ARG A 128 11.09 2.12 19.47
C ARG A 128 10.36 2.25 18.14
N THR A 129 9.04 2.33 18.19
CA THR A 129 8.19 2.44 17.00
C THR A 129 8.48 3.74 16.24
N GLU A 130 8.83 4.78 16.99
CA GLU A 130 9.14 6.12 16.48
C GLU A 130 10.32 6.16 15.50
N ASP A 131 11.28 5.23 15.61
CA ASP A 131 12.49 5.19 14.77
C ASP A 131 12.21 4.64 13.36
N HIS A 132 11.10 3.92 13.18
CA HIS A 132 10.76 3.22 11.94
C HIS A 132 9.51 3.77 11.26
N PHE A 133 8.64 4.42 12.03
CA PHE A 133 7.48 5.15 11.55
C PHE A 133 7.56 6.59 12.07
N PRO A 134 8.33 7.48 11.43
CA PRO A 134 8.23 8.89 11.73
C PRO A 134 6.76 9.27 11.54
N CYS A 135 6.08 9.64 12.64
CA CYS A 135 4.70 10.11 12.58
C CYS A 135 4.62 11.12 11.44
N CYS A 136 3.81 10.83 10.41
CA CYS A 136 3.39 11.87 9.49
C CYS A 136 2.64 12.89 10.34
N SER A 137 3.33 13.92 10.80
CA SER A 137 2.72 15.16 11.25
C SER A 137 2.12 15.82 10.00
N GLU A 138 1.06 15.23 9.47
CA GLU A 138 0.06 15.98 8.71
C GLU A 138 -0.62 16.86 9.76
N THR A 139 -0.01 18.01 10.03
CA THR A 139 -0.74 19.15 10.59
C THR A 139 -1.88 19.44 9.62
N PRO A 140 -3.15 19.38 10.05
CA PRO A 140 -4.22 19.93 9.25
C PRO A 140 -3.96 21.44 9.18
N GLN A 141 -3.57 21.93 8.00
CA GLN A 141 -3.51 23.35 7.75
C GLN A 141 -4.96 23.88 7.79
N SER A 142 -5.16 24.82 8.72
CA SER A 142 -6.37 25.63 8.88
C SER A 142 -6.55 26.60 7.73
#